data_AF-A0A377IRB5-F1
#
_entry.id   AF-A0A377IRB5-F1
#
_cell.length_a   1.000
_cell.length_b   1.000
_cell.length_c   1.000
_cell.angle_alpha   90.00
_cell.angle_beta   90.00
_cell.angle_gamma   90.00
#
_symmetry.space_group_name_H-M   'P 1'
#
loop_
_entity.id
_entity.type
_entity.pdbx_description
1 polymer ?
#
loop_
_entity_poly.entity_id
_entity_poly.type
_entity_poly.pdbx_seq_one_letter_code
_entity_poly.pdbx_strand_id
1 'polypeptide(L)'
;MSLIKIDNNKKVIEVSIPLTSISDKAHVKIRHAFSDYGISTATRKIPFSLKHYVEWQIGYDVPIKDKEKFELTILKDEKYHFLGANNKVKTLYELSEIIYYAKRLGLISLENLENTLKY
;
A
#
# COMPACT_ATOMS: atom_id res chain seq x y z
N MET A 1 -0.70 9.29 11.38
CA MET A 1 -1.12 9.91 10.11
C MET A 1 -1.31 8.78 9.11
N SER A 2 -2.49 8.60 8.52
CA SER A 2 -2.74 7.48 7.59
C SER A 2 -1.95 7.67 6.30
N LEU A 3 -1.43 6.56 5.75
CA LEU A 3 -0.62 6.53 4.52
C LEU A 3 -1.45 6.85 3.27
N ILE A 4 -2.76 6.65 3.32
CA ILE A 4 -3.67 6.78 2.18
C ILE A 4 -4.58 8.00 2.38
N LYS A 5 -4.84 8.75 1.32
CA LYS A 5 -5.84 9.83 1.27
C LYS A 5 -6.71 9.67 0.03
N ILE A 6 -8.00 9.95 0.18
CA ILE A 6 -9.00 9.76 -0.89
C ILE A 6 -9.60 11.11 -1.27
N ASP A 7 -9.41 11.51 -2.54
CA ASP A 7 -10.09 12.67 -3.14
C ASP A 7 -11.26 12.16 -4.00
N ASN A 8 -12.47 12.21 -3.44
CA ASN A 8 -13.68 11.75 -4.13
C ASN A 8 -14.04 12.60 -5.35
N ASN A 9 -13.70 13.90 -5.35
CA ASN A 9 -14.05 14.80 -6.44
C ASN A 9 -13.16 14.53 -7.66
N LYS A 10 -11.86 14.34 -7.43
CA LYS A 10 -10.90 14.02 -8.50
C LYS A 10 -10.85 12.54 -8.85
N LYS A 11 -11.48 11.68 -8.05
CA LYS A 11 -11.38 10.22 -8.12
C LYS A 11 -9.91 9.75 -8.04
N VAL A 12 -9.18 10.29 -7.08
CA VAL A 12 -7.75 9.99 -6.89
C VAL A 12 -7.52 9.35 -5.52
N ILE A 13 -6.61 8.38 -5.50
CA ILE A 13 -6.07 7.75 -4.28
C ILE A 13 -4.62 8.19 -4.15
N GLU A 14 -4.32 8.98 -3.13
CA GLU A 14 -2.97 9.44 -2.84
C GLU A 14 -2.32 8.55 -1.79
N VAL A 15 -1.08 8.13 -2.03
CA VAL A 15 -0.29 7.35 -1.07
C VAL A 15 0.95 8.15 -0.69
N SER A 16 1.07 8.49 0.59
CA SER A 16 2.22 9.23 1.13
C SER A 16 3.31 8.26 1.56
N ILE A 17 4.41 8.17 0.80
CA ILE A 17 5.55 7.31 1.12
C ILE A 17 6.72 8.18 1.58
N PRO A 18 7.26 7.97 2.79
CA PRO A 18 8.41 8.75 3.24
C PRO A 18 9.70 8.23 2.57
N LEU A 19 10.43 9.13 1.89
CA LEU A 19 11.60 8.76 1.07
C LEU A 19 12.95 8.87 1.81
N THR A 20 12.96 9.51 2.98
CA THR A 20 14.20 9.87 3.70
C THR A 20 14.23 9.39 5.15
N SER A 21 13.14 8.80 5.63
CA SER A 21 13.13 8.03 6.88
C SER A 21 13.52 6.60 6.56
N ILE A 22 14.46 6.04 7.32
CA ILE A 22 14.73 4.61 7.27
C ILE A 22 13.48 3.93 7.85
N SER A 23 12.71 3.28 6.98
CA SER A 23 11.54 2.50 7.37
C SER A 23 11.69 1.13 6.75
N ASP A 24 11.60 0.06 7.54
CA ASP A 24 11.80 -1.31 7.06
C ASP A 24 10.86 -1.69 5.89
N LYS A 25 9.73 -1.00 5.76
CA LYS A 25 8.75 -1.23 4.69
C LYS A 25 9.01 -0.52 3.38
N ALA A 26 9.58 0.68 3.39
CA ALA A 26 9.70 1.50 2.20
C ALA A 26 11.08 2.14 2.13
N HIS A 27 11.81 1.80 1.06
CA HIS A 27 13.18 2.26 0.84
C HIS A 27 13.33 2.80 -0.56
N VAL A 28 14.27 3.72 -0.74
CA VAL A 28 14.68 4.14 -2.07
C VAL A 28 15.89 3.33 -2.50
N LYS A 29 15.82 2.81 -3.71
CA LYS A 29 16.92 2.09 -4.36
C LYS A 29 17.26 2.73 -5.70
N ILE A 30 18.47 2.46 -6.18
CA ILE A 30 18.95 2.87 -7.50
C ILE A 30 19.15 1.62 -8.35
N ARG A 31 18.72 1.67 -9.61
CA ARG A 31 19.09 0.69 -10.65
C ARG A 31 19.51 1.41 -11.92
N HIS A 32 20.45 0.83 -12.68
CA HIS A 32 20.94 1.42 -13.93
C HIS A 32 20.05 1.02 -15.12
N ALA A 33 19.63 -0.24 -15.17
CA ALA A 33 18.63 -0.76 -16.10
C ALA A 33 17.54 -1.56 -15.35
N PHE A 34 16.45 -1.89 -16.05
CA PHE A 34 15.36 -2.70 -15.49
C PHE A 34 15.77 -4.15 -15.18
N SER A 35 16.81 -4.66 -15.86
CA SER A 35 17.41 -5.97 -15.64
C SER A 35 18.32 -6.04 -14.42
N ASP A 36 18.73 -4.89 -13.87
CA ASP A 36 19.74 -4.85 -12.82
C ASP A 36 19.10 -4.95 -11.44
N TYR A 37 19.90 -5.44 -10.50
CA TYR A 37 19.54 -5.40 -9.09
C TYR A 37 19.49 -3.95 -8.57
N GLY A 38 18.56 -3.69 -7.67
CA GLY A 38 18.45 -2.43 -6.95
C GLY A 38 19.45 -2.33 -5.80
N ILE A 39 20.18 -1.22 -5.75
CA ILE A 39 21.19 -0.94 -4.72
C ILE A 39 20.63 0.14 -3.78
N SER A 40 20.83 -0.02 -2.47
CA SER A 40 20.43 0.97 -1.46
C SER A 40 21.14 2.30 -1.68
N THR A 41 20.44 3.42 -1.45
CA THR A 41 20.98 4.76 -1.63
C THR A 41 20.75 5.66 -0.42
N ALA A 42 21.72 6.54 -0.14
CA ALA A 42 21.62 7.54 0.91
C ALA A 42 20.86 8.79 0.40
N THR A 43 19.53 8.75 0.47
CA THR A 43 18.62 9.77 -0.09
C THR A 43 18.79 11.18 0.47
N ARG A 44 19.42 11.33 1.64
CA ARG A 44 19.74 12.65 2.22
C ARG A 44 21.03 13.27 1.67
N LYS A 45 21.88 12.48 1.00
CA LYS A 45 23.19 12.89 0.50
C LYS A 45 23.25 12.94 -1.02
N ILE A 46 22.54 12.03 -1.69
CA ILE A 46 22.58 11.86 -3.13
C ILE A 46 21.33 12.50 -3.75
N PRO A 47 21.46 13.42 -4.73
CA PRO A 47 20.32 13.97 -5.45
C PRO A 47 19.53 12.89 -6.19
N PHE A 48 18.20 13.04 -6.19
CA PHE A 48 17.33 12.12 -6.93
C PHE A 48 17.58 12.20 -8.44
N SER A 49 17.40 11.06 -9.10
CA SER A 49 17.52 10.90 -10.55
C SER A 49 16.54 9.84 -11.03
N LEU A 50 16.36 9.70 -12.35
CA LEU A 50 15.48 8.69 -12.95
C LEU A 50 15.89 7.23 -12.66
N LYS A 51 17.10 7.01 -12.13
CA LYS A 51 17.56 5.70 -11.69
C LYS A 51 16.99 5.30 -10.32
N HIS A 52 16.45 6.25 -9.57
CA HIS A 52 15.88 6.01 -8.26
C HIS A 52 14.46 5.47 -8.38
N TYR A 53 14.13 4.47 -7.58
CA TYR A 53 12.78 3.95 -7.45
C TYR A 53 12.47 3.65 -5.98
N VAL A 54 11.18 3.60 -5.67
CA VAL A 54 10.69 3.20 -4.35
C VAL A 54 10.45 1.71 -4.35
N GLU A 55 11.13 1.01 -3.45
CA GLU A 55 10.79 -0.35 -3.07
C GLU A 55 9.85 -0.29 -1.87
N TRP A 56 8.64 -0.81 -2.03
CA TRP A 56 7.64 -0.83 -0.96
C TRP A 56 7.17 -2.27 -0.73
N GLN A 57 7.46 -2.80 0.45
CA GLN A 57 6.89 -4.04 0.94
C GLN A 57 5.45 -3.79 1.40
N ILE A 58 4.56 -3.68 0.41
CA ILE A 58 3.14 -3.42 0.61
C ILE A 58 2.45 -4.64 1.24
N GLY A 59 1.64 -4.39 2.27
CA GLY A 59 0.74 -5.36 2.88
C GLY A 59 -0.66 -5.27 2.29
N TYR A 60 -1.52 -6.21 2.68
CA TYR A 60 -2.93 -6.26 2.25
C TYR A 60 -3.90 -6.50 3.40
N ASP A 61 -3.43 -6.84 4.60
CA ASP A 61 -4.26 -7.02 5.77
C ASP A 61 -3.50 -6.71 7.06
N VAL A 62 -4.26 -6.51 8.15
CA VAL A 62 -3.71 -6.37 9.49
C VAL A 62 -4.64 -7.06 10.51
N PRO A 63 -4.11 -7.84 11.46
CA PRO A 63 -4.91 -8.34 12.58
C PRO A 63 -5.47 -7.20 13.43
N ILE A 64 -6.75 -7.25 13.78
CA ILE A 64 -7.39 -6.21 14.61
C ILE A 64 -6.76 -6.10 16.02
N LYS A 65 -6.08 -7.16 16.47
CA LYS A 65 -5.36 -7.19 17.74
C LYS A 65 -4.04 -6.42 17.71
N ASP A 66 -3.47 -6.18 16.53
CA ASP A 66 -2.29 -5.34 16.33
C ASP A 66 -2.71 -3.87 16.31
N LYS A 67 -2.89 -3.30 17.50
CA LYS A 67 -3.48 -1.95 17.69
C LYS A 67 -2.70 -0.88 16.93
N GLU A 68 -1.38 -0.94 16.92
CA GLU A 68 -0.54 0.08 16.28
C GLU A 68 -0.80 0.14 14.77
N LYS A 69 -0.82 -1.01 14.10
CA LYS A 69 -1.11 -1.06 12.66
C LYS A 69 -2.59 -0.87 12.35
N PHE A 70 -3.49 -1.34 13.22
CA PHE A 70 -4.92 -1.09 13.07
C PHE A 70 -5.25 0.42 13.13
N GLU A 71 -4.50 1.21 13.90
CA GLU A 71 -4.70 2.66 13.91
C GLU A 71 -4.31 3.34 12.59
N LEU A 72 -3.47 2.70 11.75
CA LEU A 72 -3.03 3.22 10.46
C LEU A 72 -4.06 3.02 9.34
N THR A 73 -4.97 2.04 9.47
CA THR A 73 -6.05 1.83 8.50
C THR A 73 -7.11 2.92 8.59
N ILE A 74 -7.70 3.28 7.45
CA ILE A 74 -8.86 4.17 7.39
C ILE A 74 -10.15 3.37 7.60
N LEU A 75 -10.14 2.07 7.28
CA LEU A 75 -11.30 1.18 7.27
C LEU A 75 -11.43 0.42 8.60
N LYS A 76 -11.80 1.14 9.66
CA LYS A 76 -11.88 0.60 11.03
C LYS A 76 -13.21 -0.11 11.35
N ASP A 77 -14.28 0.18 10.61
CA ASP A 77 -15.61 -0.41 10.84
C ASP A 77 -15.58 -1.95 10.80
N GLU A 78 -16.36 -2.58 11.67
CA GLU A 78 -16.47 -4.05 11.76
C GLU A 78 -16.91 -4.73 10.46
N LYS A 79 -17.64 -4.01 9.58
CA LYS A 79 -18.07 -4.52 8.27
C LYS A 79 -16.90 -4.85 7.32
N TYR A 80 -15.70 -4.32 7.59
CA TYR A 80 -14.49 -4.61 6.82
C TYR A 80 -13.66 -5.75 7.46
N HIS A 81 -14.09 -6.26 8.61
CA HIS A 81 -13.38 -7.32 9.29
C HIS A 81 -13.68 -8.66 8.62
N PHE A 82 -12.67 -9.50 8.54
CA PHE A 82 -12.79 -10.84 7.98
C PHE A 82 -11.92 -11.83 8.75
N LEU A 83 -12.29 -13.11 8.66
CA LEU A 83 -11.50 -14.19 9.24
C LEU A 83 -10.38 -14.56 8.27
N GLY A 84 -9.13 -14.30 8.66
CA GLY A 84 -7.97 -14.75 7.89
C GLY A 84 -7.79 -16.27 8.01
N ALA A 85 -7.09 -16.87 7.04
CA ALA A 85 -6.79 -18.30 7.02
C ALA A 85 -5.97 -18.79 8.24
N ASN A 86 -5.36 -17.88 8.99
CA ASN A 86 -4.66 -18.16 10.24
C ASN A 86 -5.56 -18.06 11.49
N ASN A 87 -6.89 -18.07 11.31
CA ASN A 87 -7.92 -17.93 12.34
C ASN A 87 -7.83 -16.63 13.17
N LYS A 88 -7.17 -15.60 12.63
CA LYS A 88 -7.15 -14.25 13.23
C LYS A 88 -8.16 -13.39 12.51
N VAL A 89 -8.93 -12.61 13.27
CA VAL A 89 -9.76 -11.54 12.72
C VAL A 89 -8.84 -10.42 12.24
N LYS A 90 -9.01 -10.02 10.98
CA LYS A 90 -8.20 -9.00 10.32
C LYS A 90 -9.11 -7.94 9.69
N THR A 91 -8.53 -6.80 9.34
CA THR A 91 -9.17 -5.78 8.51
C THR A 91 -8.32 -5.48 7.28
N LEU A 92 -8.91 -4.74 6.34
CA LEU A 92 -8.26 -4.26 5.13
C LEU A 92 -7.14 -3.27 5.48
N TYR A 93 -6.02 -3.35 4.77
CA TYR A 93 -4.84 -2.53 5.02
C TYR A 93 -4.02 -2.34 3.74
N GLU A 94 -3.46 -1.14 3.54
CA GLU A 94 -2.59 -0.78 2.41
C GLU A 94 -3.20 -1.19 1.05
N LEU A 95 -2.76 -2.28 0.41
CA LEU A 95 -3.23 -2.71 -0.91
C LEU A 95 -4.75 -2.91 -0.97
N SER A 96 -5.33 -3.57 0.03
CA SER A 96 -6.75 -3.90 -0.01
C SER A 96 -7.64 -2.69 0.25
N GLU A 97 -7.15 -1.68 0.99
CA GLU A 97 -7.81 -0.37 1.10
C GLU A 97 -7.79 0.37 -0.25
N ILE A 98 -6.65 0.36 -0.94
CA ILE A 98 -6.52 0.94 -2.28
C ILE A 98 -7.54 0.31 -3.23
N ILE A 99 -7.64 -1.03 -3.23
CA ILE A 99 -8.61 -1.75 -4.08
C ILE A 99 -10.05 -1.40 -3.71
N TYR A 100 -10.37 -1.37 -2.42
CA TYR A 100 -11.71 -0.98 -1.94
C TYR A 100 -12.11 0.41 -2.43
N TYR A 101 -11.24 1.40 -2.24
CA TYR A 101 -11.51 2.76 -2.68
C TYR A 101 -11.49 2.90 -4.20
N ALA A 102 -10.62 2.16 -4.91
CA ALA A 102 -10.62 2.12 -6.36
C ALA A 102 -11.96 1.62 -6.91
N LYS A 103 -12.53 0.56 -6.32
CA LYS A 103 -13.86 0.07 -6.68
C LYS A 103 -14.94 1.10 -6.37
N ARG A 104 -14.88 1.76 -5.21
CA ARG A 104 -15.84 2.78 -4.77
C ARG A 104 -15.84 4.02 -5.67
N LEU A 105 -14.66 4.43 -6.13
CA LEU A 105 -14.48 5.56 -7.04
C LEU A 105 -14.79 5.21 -8.51
N GLY A 106 -15.03 3.92 -8.81
CA GLY A 106 -15.27 3.43 -10.16
C GLY A 106 -14.02 3.36 -11.03
N LEU A 107 -12.82 3.32 -10.42
CA LEU A 107 -11.54 3.14 -11.13
C LEU A 107 -11.33 1.70 -11.59
N ILE A 108 -11.96 0.74 -10.91
CA ILE A 108 -11.99 -0.67 -11.29
C ILE A 108 -13.44 -1.19 -11.31
N SER A 109 -13.74 -2.11 -12.23
CA SER A 109 -15.05 -2.75 -12.35
C SER A 109 -15.18 -3.94 -11.40
N LEU A 110 -16.41 -4.45 -11.24
CA LEU A 110 -16.63 -5.72 -10.52
C LEU A 110 -16.01 -6.89 -11.28
N GLU A 111 -16.17 -6.89 -12.61
CA GLU A 111 -15.58 -7.89 -13.49
C GLU A 111 -14.04 -7.96 -13.34
N ASN A 112 -13.36 -6.83 -13.16
CA ASN A 112 -11.92 -6.83 -12.89
C ASN A 112 -11.58 -7.66 -11.64
N LEU A 113 -12.38 -7.57 -10.58
CA LEU A 113 -12.17 -8.33 -9.35
C LEU A 113 -12.55 -9.79 -9.53
N GLU A 114 -13.68 -10.09 -10.16
CA GLU A 114 -14.14 -11.47 -10.40
C GLU A 114 -13.15 -12.26 -11.25
N ASN A 115 -12.52 -11.60 -12.24
CA ASN A 115 -11.50 -12.23 -13.06
C ASN A 115 -10.26 -12.63 -12.25
N THR A 116 -9.93 -11.94 -11.14
CA THR A 116 -8.81 -12.36 -10.29
C THR A 116 -9.06 -13.65 -9.52
N LEU A 117 -10.33 -14.05 -9.35
CA LEU A 117 -10.70 -15.31 -8.68
C LEU A 117 -10.58 -16.54 -9.59
N LYS A 118 -10.43 -16.33 -10.90
CA LYS A 118 -10.35 -17.39 -11.91
C LYS A 118 -8.91 -17.88 -12.15
N TYR A 119 -7.92 -17.19 -11.60
CA TYR A 119 -6.50 -17.54 -11.64
C TYR A 119 -6.08 -18.17 -10.31
#